data_AF-A0A845YDG2-F1
#
_entry.id   AF-A0A845YDG2-F1
#
_cell.length_a   1.000
_cell.length_b   1.000
_cell.length_c   1.000
_cell.angle_alpha   90.00
_cell.angle_beta   90.00
_cell.angle_gamma   90.00
#
_symmetry.space_group_name_H-M   'P 1'
#
loop_
_entity.id
_entity.type
_entity.pdbx_description
1 polymer ?
#
loop_
_entity_poly.entity_id
_entity_poly.type
_entity_poly.pdbx_seq_one_letter_code
_entity_poly.pdbx_strand_id
1 'polypeptide(L)'
;QVTVYSPDQPSTPWLTGTTDDNGNFTFAPTPSTLGNWTVKVRQASHGSMINIAVAEAKVATDVTPEAGNDNPKNQRLMIQSTTRSFTPLQTILMGASGVWGFIGTALFFRRG
;
A
#
# COMPACT_ATOMS: atom_id res chain seq x y z
N GLN A 1 -11.17 -3.36 -14.02
CA GLN A 1 -10.95 -4.76 -13.58
C GLN A 1 -10.15 -4.75 -12.29
N VAL A 2 -10.53 -5.60 -11.34
CA VAL A 2 -9.80 -5.86 -10.10
C VAL A 2 -9.37 -7.32 -10.06
N THR A 3 -8.12 -7.56 -9.68
CA THR A 3 -7.56 -8.90 -9.49
C THR A 3 -6.86 -8.96 -8.14
N VAL A 4 -7.21 -9.94 -7.31
CA VAL A 4 -6.65 -10.16 -5.99
C VAL A 4 -5.80 -11.44 -6.01
N TYR A 5 -4.60 -11.36 -5.45
CA TYR A 5 -3.68 -12.48 -5.30
C TYR A 5 -3.46 -12.77 -3.82
N SER A 6 -3.50 -14.05 -3.46
CA SER A 6 -3.25 -14.49 -2.08
C SER A 6 -1.75 -14.57 -1.79
N PRO A 7 -1.34 -14.48 -0.51
CA PRO A 7 0.04 -14.68 -0.10
C PRO A 7 0.59 -16.06 -0.49
N ASP A 8 -0.25 -17.09 -0.44
CA ASP A 8 0.14 -18.48 -0.71
C ASP A 8 0.42 -18.75 -2.20
N GLN A 9 -0.30 -18.06 -3.10
CA GLN A 9 -0.21 -18.25 -4.55
C GLN A 9 -0.18 -16.90 -5.28
N PRO A 10 0.92 -16.14 -5.21
CA PRO A 10 1.00 -14.77 -5.73
C PRO A 10 0.96 -14.70 -7.26
N SER A 11 1.21 -15.81 -7.96
CA SER A 11 1.15 -15.91 -9.42
C SER A 11 -0.23 -16.29 -9.96
N THR A 12 -1.14 -16.77 -9.11
CA THR A 12 -2.48 -17.24 -9.50
C THR A 12 -3.54 -16.31 -8.92
N PRO A 13 -4.44 -15.75 -9.74
CA PRO A 13 -5.55 -14.94 -9.24
C PRO A 13 -6.42 -15.73 -8.24
N TRP A 14 -6.54 -15.22 -7.02
CA TRP A 14 -7.47 -15.76 -6.02
C TRP A 14 -8.91 -15.31 -6.29
N LEU A 15 -9.08 -14.03 -6.65
CA LEU A 15 -10.36 -13.45 -7.00
C LEU A 15 -10.20 -12.45 -8.15
N THR A 16 -11.18 -12.43 -9.05
CA THR A 16 -11.29 -11.39 -10.09
C THR A 16 -12.66 -10.76 -10.04
N GLY A 17 -12.74 -9.48 -10.39
CA GLY A 17 -14.01 -8.76 -10.41
C GLY A 17 -13.89 -7.35 -10.96
N THR A 18 -14.91 -6.54 -10.68
CA THR A 18 -15.04 -5.13 -11.06
C THR A 18 -15.47 -4.34 -9.85
N THR A 19 -15.09 -3.06 -9.80
CA THR A 19 -15.60 -2.13 -8.80
C THR A 19 -17.11 -1.92 -9.00
N ASP A 20 -17.80 -1.50 -7.94
CA ASP A 20 -19.18 -1.01 -8.03
C ASP A 20 -19.25 0.36 -8.73
N ASP A 21 -20.46 0.90 -8.88
CA ASP A 21 -20.73 2.19 -9.53
C ASP A 21 -20.05 3.38 -8.82
N ASN A 22 -19.69 3.21 -7.53
CA ASN A 22 -19.00 4.21 -6.73
C ASN A 22 -17.47 4.02 -6.75
N GLY A 23 -16.95 3.02 -7.48
CA GLY A 23 -15.52 2.71 -7.55
C GLY A 23 -14.99 1.88 -6.39
N ASN A 24 -15.85 1.32 -5.52
CA ASN A 24 -15.44 0.49 -4.40
C ASN A 24 -15.32 -0.98 -4.80
N PHE A 25 -14.45 -1.71 -4.12
CA PHE A 25 -14.32 -3.16 -4.24
C PHE A 25 -14.08 -3.76 -2.86
N THR A 26 -14.90 -4.75 -2.49
CA THR A 26 -14.81 -5.44 -1.19
C THR A 26 -14.52 -6.92 -1.43
N PHE A 27 -13.56 -7.45 -0.69
CA PHE A 27 -13.29 -8.89 -0.61
C PHE A 27 -13.01 -9.28 0.84
N ALA A 28 -13.35 -10.52 1.20
CA ALA A 28 -13.13 -11.05 2.53
C ALA A 28 -12.10 -12.20 2.43
N PRO A 29 -10.83 -11.99 2.79
CA PRO A 29 -9.87 -13.07 2.87
C PRO A 29 -10.25 -14.03 4.01
N THR A 30 -9.91 -15.31 3.86
CA THR A 30 -10.05 -16.28 4.94
C THR A 30 -9.19 -15.87 6.14
N PRO A 31 -9.71 -15.83 7.39
CA PRO A 31 -8.97 -15.33 8.56
C PRO A 31 -7.66 -16.05 8.86
N SER A 32 -7.52 -17.30 8.40
CA SER A 32 -6.31 -18.11 8.55
C SER A 32 -5.19 -17.75 7.58
N THR A 33 -5.48 -16.96 6.53
CA THR A 33 -4.52 -16.64 5.47
C THR A 33 -3.85 -15.30 5.75
N LEU A 34 -2.75 -15.39 6.48
CA LEU A 34 -1.89 -14.28 6.82
C LEU A 34 -0.88 -14.02 5.70
N GLY A 35 -0.39 -12.79 5.61
CA GLY A 35 0.66 -12.38 4.69
C GLY A 35 0.26 -11.22 3.77
N ASN A 36 1.05 -11.03 2.73
CA ASN A 36 0.92 -9.94 1.77
C ASN A 36 -0.09 -10.29 0.67
N TRP A 37 -1.26 -9.66 0.72
CA TRP A 37 -2.27 -9.73 -0.32
C TRP A 37 -2.00 -8.66 -1.37
N THR A 38 -1.93 -9.04 -2.65
CA THR A 38 -1.73 -8.08 -3.74
C THR A 38 -3.04 -7.83 -4.46
N VAL A 39 -3.45 -6.57 -4.55
CA VAL A 39 -4.63 -6.13 -5.30
C VAL A 39 -4.18 -5.30 -6.49
N LYS A 40 -4.47 -5.80 -7.70
CA LYS A 40 -4.20 -5.12 -8.96
C LYS A 40 -5.51 -4.54 -9.50
N VAL A 41 -5.56 -3.21 -9.60
CA VAL A 41 -6.69 -2.48 -10.19
C VAL A 41 -6.25 -1.95 -11.55
N ARG A 42 -6.94 -2.35 -12.61
CA ARG A 42 -6.63 -1.93 -13.98
C ARG A 42 -7.84 -1.25 -14.63
N GLN A 43 -7.60 -0.08 -15.20
CA GLN A 43 -8.51 0.58 -16.12
C GLN A 43 -7.74 0.87 -17.42
N ALA A 44 -8.14 0.22 -18.52
CA ALA A 44 -7.42 0.31 -19.79
C ALA A 44 -5.91 0.00 -19.68
N SER A 45 -5.04 0.86 -20.22
CA SER A 45 -3.57 0.68 -20.20
C SER A 45 -2.92 1.05 -18.87
N HIS A 46 -3.63 1.74 -17.97
CA HIS A 46 -3.11 2.16 -16.67
C HIS A 46 -3.57 1.20 -15.56
N GLY A 47 -2.63 0.71 -14.75
CA GLY A 47 -2.90 -0.18 -13.63
C GLY A 47 -2.17 0.29 -12.38
N SER A 48 -2.80 0.09 -11.23
CA SER A 48 -2.20 0.27 -9.92
C SER A 48 -2.15 -1.07 -9.19
N MET A 49 -1.14 -1.25 -8.36
CA MET A 49 -1.00 -2.41 -7.48
C MET A 49 -0.87 -1.94 -6.04
N ILE A 50 -1.67 -2.53 -5.16
CA ILE A 50 -1.74 -2.24 -3.73
C ILE A 50 -1.37 -3.52 -2.99
N ASN A 51 -0.47 -3.42 -2.02
CA ASN A 51 -0.09 -4.55 -1.17
C ASN A 51 -0.68 -4.35 0.23
N ILE A 52 -1.50 -5.30 0.68
CA ILE A 52 -2.21 -5.28 1.95
C ILE A 52 -1.59 -6.36 2.83
N ALA A 53 -0.89 -5.96 3.89
CA ALA A 53 -0.35 -6.90 4.87
C ALA A 53 -1.45 -7.29 5.87
N VAL A 54 -1.79 -8.58 5.90
CA VAL A 54 -2.69 -9.16 6.90
C VAL A 54 -1.85 -9.96 7.87
N ALA A 55 -1.75 -9.50 9.12
CA ALA A 55 -1.06 -10.22 10.19
C ALA A 55 -2.06 -10.67 11.25
N GLU A 56 -1.68 -11.64 12.08
CA GLU A 56 -2.44 -11.90 13.29
C GLU A 56 -2.55 -10.60 14.06
N ALA A 57 -3.75 -10.29 14.55
CA ALA A 57 -3.91 -9.26 15.54
C ALA A 57 -3.12 -9.72 16.77
N LYS A 58 -1.85 -9.31 16.88
CA LYS A 58 -1.17 -9.29 18.17
C LYS A 58 -1.97 -8.31 19.00
N VAL A 59 -2.88 -8.85 19.81
CA VAL A 59 -3.37 -8.16 20.98
C VAL A 59 -2.11 -7.76 21.73
N ALA A 60 -1.79 -6.47 21.70
CA ALA A 60 -0.73 -5.93 22.53
C ALA A 60 -1.21 -6.10 23.97
N THR A 61 -0.91 -7.24 24.57
CA THR A 61 -0.92 -7.39 26.02
C THR A 61 0.30 -6.68 26.56
N ASP A 62 0.29 -5.35 26.47
CA ASP A 62 1.00 -4.52 27.44
C ASP A 62 0.14 -4.54 28.71
N VAL A 63 0.31 -5.60 29.50
CA VAL A 63 -0.11 -5.59 30.91
C VAL A 63 0.85 -4.70 31.67
N THR A 64 0.64 -3.38 31.57
CA THR A 64 1.00 -2.45 32.64
C THR A 64 -0.23 -2.35 33.53
N PRO A 65 -0.17 -2.75 34.82
CA PRO A 65 -1.30 -2.58 35.71
C PRO A 65 -1.37 -1.10 36.10
N GLU A 66 -2.13 -0.32 35.36
CA GLU A 66 -2.53 1.02 35.81
C GLU A 66 -4.03 1.22 35.60
N ALA A 67 -4.67 1.57 36.71
CA ALA A 67 -6.10 1.59 36.89
C ALA A 67 -6.78 2.63 35.99
N GLY A 68 -7.83 2.22 35.29
CA GLY A 68 -8.73 3.12 34.58
C GLY A 68 -9.64 2.36 33.63
N ASN A 69 -10.92 2.29 33.99
CA ASN A 69 -12.05 1.99 33.09
C ASN A 69 -11.87 2.71 31.74
N ASP A 70 -11.94 2.03 30.59
CA ASP A 70 -13.17 1.99 29.78
C ASP A 70 -13.03 0.99 28.61
N ASN A 71 -13.93 -0.02 28.62
CA ASN A 71 -14.55 -0.78 27.52
C ASN A 71 -13.86 -0.87 26.12
N PRO A 72 -13.39 -2.06 25.67
CA PRO A 72 -12.82 -2.25 24.33
C PRO A 72 -13.89 -2.67 23.32
N LYS A 73 -14.46 -1.75 22.53
CA LYS A 73 -15.43 -2.10 21.47
C LYS A 73 -15.27 -1.33 20.17
N ASN A 74 -14.03 -1.15 19.69
CA ASN A 74 -13.79 -0.50 18.40
C ASN A 74 -12.29 -0.49 18.04
N GLN A 75 -11.68 -1.67 17.97
CA GLN A 75 -10.40 -1.80 17.27
C GLN A 75 -10.68 -1.74 15.77
N ARG A 76 -10.85 -0.53 15.24
CA ARG A 76 -10.87 -0.28 13.79
C ARG A 76 -9.54 -0.82 13.26
N LEU A 77 -9.60 -1.80 12.35
CA LEU A 77 -8.42 -2.16 11.56
C LEU A 77 -7.97 -0.89 10.84
N MET A 78 -6.91 -0.27 11.34
CA MET A 78 -6.21 0.77 10.61
C MET A 78 -5.63 0.10 9.37
N ILE A 79 -6.27 0.35 8.22
CA ILE A 79 -5.68 0.13 6.92
C ILE A 79 -4.42 1.00 6.91
N GLN A 80 -3.27 0.39 7.16
CA GLN A 80 -1.98 1.06 7.08
C GLN A 80 -1.70 1.30 5.60
N SER A 81 -2.28 2.36 5.05
CA SER A 81 -1.75 2.97 3.84
C SER A 81 -0.30 3.33 4.16
N THR A 82 0.65 2.59 3.58
CA THR A 82 2.05 2.94 3.61
C THR A 82 2.20 4.30 2.92
N THR A 83 2.03 5.39 3.64
CA THR A 83 2.70 6.64 3.31
C THR A 83 4.17 6.28 3.26
N ARG A 84 4.72 6.21 2.05
CA ARG A 84 6.12 5.89 1.82
C ARG A 84 6.94 7.00 2.47
N SER A 85 7.35 6.77 3.72
CA SER A 85 8.29 7.63 4.42
C SER A 85 9.63 7.48 3.72
N PHE A 86 9.90 8.35 2.76
CA PHE A 86 11.18 8.39 2.07
C PHE A 86 12.27 8.72 3.10
N THR A 87 13.36 7.96 3.10
CA THR A 87 14.49 8.30 3.96
C THR A 87 15.06 9.65 3.51
N PRO A 88 15.57 10.50 4.42
CA PRO A 88 16.09 11.83 4.06
C PRO A 88 17.09 11.79 2.90
N LEU A 89 17.90 10.73 2.84
CA LEU A 89 18.87 10.50 1.76
C LEU A 89 18.20 10.17 0.42
N GLN A 90 17.09 9.43 0.42
CA GLN A 90 16.33 9.08 -0.78
C GLN A 90 15.67 10.31 -1.42
N THR A 91 15.15 11.23 -0.61
CA THR A 91 14.56 12.49 -1.10
C THR A 91 15.61 13.41 -1.73
N ILE A 92 16.81 13.51 -1.12
CA ILE A 92 17.91 14.32 -1.66
C ILE A 92 18.34 13.81 -3.04
N LEU A 93 18.46 12.50 -3.22
CA LEU A 93 18.85 11.90 -4.50
C LEU A 93 17.85 12.22 -5.62
N MET A 94 16.54 12.11 -5.33
CA MET A 94 15.50 12.48 -6.30
C MET A 94 15.58 13.96 -6.71
N GLY A 95 15.84 14.86 -5.74
CA GLY A 95 16.02 16.29 -6.01
C GLY A 95 17.25 16.59 -6.87
N ALA A 96 18.38 15.95 -6.56
CA ALA A 96 19.64 16.16 -7.28
C ALA A 96 19.56 15.73 -8.75
N SER A 97 18.93 14.58 -9.04
CA SER A 97 18.73 14.12 -10.43
C SER A 97 17.84 15.06 -11.25
N GLY A 98 16.81 15.67 -10.62
CA GLY A 98 15.96 16.65 -11.28
C GLY A 98 16.73 17.90 -11.70
N VAL A 99 17.45 18.53 -10.76
CA VAL A 99 18.22 19.75 -11.02
C VAL A 99 19.32 19.52 -12.08
N TRP A 100 20.00 18.39 -12.04
CA TRP A 100 21.01 18.03 -13.04
C TRP A 100 20.42 17.86 -14.44
N GLY A 101 19.22 17.27 -14.55
CA GLY A 101 18.48 17.17 -15.81
C GLY A 101 18.20 18.55 -16.43
N PHE A 102 17.71 19.51 -15.63
CA PHE A 102 17.43 20.87 -16.11
C PHE A 102 18.69 21.62 -16.56
N ILE A 103 19.83 21.45 -15.87
CA ILE A 103 21.12 22.06 -16.26
C ILE A 103 21.63 21.47 -17.58
N GLY A 104 21.51 20.15 -17.76
CA GLY A 104 21.90 19.47 -19.00
C GLY A 104 21.08 19.95 -20.19
N THR A 105 19.75 20.07 -20.03
CA THR A 105 18.87 20.60 -21.07
C THR A 105 19.17 22.08 -21.38
N ALA A 106 19.41 22.92 -20.37
CA ALA A 106 19.74 24.33 -20.58
C ALA A 106 21.08 24.53 -21.32
N LEU A 107 22.10 23.71 -21.02
CA LEU A 107 23.39 23.74 -21.73
C LEU A 107 23.29 23.23 -23.16
N PHE A 108 22.42 22.26 -23.43
CA PHE A 108 22.15 21.78 -24.79
C PHE A 108 21.60 22.90 -25.68
N PHE A 109 20.65 23.69 -25.18
CA PHE A 109 20.12 24.85 -25.90
C PHE A 109 21.08 26.04 -26.00
N ARG A 110 22.14 26.08 -25.18
CA ARG A 110 23.20 27.11 -25.27
C ARG A 110 24.22 26.84 -26.37
N ARG A 111 24.26 25.63 -26.94
CA ARG A 111 25.17 25.24 -28.03
C ARG A 111 24.47 25.12 -29.39
N GLY A 112 23.21 25.55 -29.49
CA GLY A 112 22.43 25.64 -30.73
C GLY A 112 22.39 27.06 -31.27
#